data_AF-A0A3D9YZ51-F1
#
_entry.id   AF-A0A3D9YZ51-F1
#
_cell.length_a   1.000
_cell.length_b   1.000
_cell.length_c   1.000
_cell.angle_alpha   90.00
_cell.angle_beta   90.00
_cell.angle_gamma   90.00
#
_symmetry.space_group_name_H-M   'P 1'
#
loop_
_entity.id
_entity.type
_entity.pdbx_description
1 polymer ?
#
loop_
_entity_poly.entity_id
_entity_poly.type
_entity_poly.pdbx_seq_one_letter_code
_entity_poly.pdbx_strand_id
1 'polypeptide(L)'
;MKQLFGRFARCRSAATAVEFGMVSMPLLLCIFGIIEFGRLMWTREALQQTAIAGARCMGLVQNACGSAGIYSSSLATSYVESQAASWAITLGATNVTLNANATCAGLTGFSQVSIVYTFNTVVPALIKALAGGTQLSATACFPNAQS
;
A
#
# COMPACT_ATOMS: atom_id res chain seq x y z
N MET A 1 28.58 27.74 41.14
CA MET A 1 28.13 26.70 40.19
C MET A 1 27.64 25.39 40.85
N LYS A 2 28.24 24.88 41.95
CA LYS A 2 27.78 23.63 42.62
C LYS A 2 26.34 23.65 43.19
N GLN A 3 25.84 24.82 43.59
CA GLN A 3 24.51 24.99 44.21
C GLN A 3 23.33 24.85 43.23
N LEU A 4 23.59 24.95 41.91
CA LEU A 4 22.56 24.86 40.86
C LEU A 4 22.17 23.40 40.59
N PHE A 5 23.12 22.47 40.60
CA PHE A 5 22.87 21.05 40.34
C PHE A 5 21.98 20.38 41.41
N GLY A 6 22.10 20.78 42.68
CA GLY A 6 21.24 20.27 43.76
C GLY A 6 19.78 20.74 43.68
N ARG A 7 19.50 21.88 43.02
CA ARG A 7 18.13 22.36 42.79
C ARG A 7 17.43 21.59 41.68
N PHE A 8 18.15 21.16 40.64
CA PHE A 8 17.60 20.29 39.59
C PHE A 8 17.17 18.93 40.14
N ALA A 9 17.99 18.32 41.01
CA ALA A 9 17.68 17.03 41.63
C ALA A 9 16.49 17.06 42.61
N ARG A 10 16.11 18.25 43.12
CA ARG A 10 15.04 18.42 44.13
C ARG A 10 13.73 18.93 43.53
N CYS A 11 13.68 19.20 42.22
CA CYS A 11 12.46 19.61 41.53
C CYS A 11 11.55 18.40 41.25
N ARG A 12 10.51 18.19 42.07
CA ARG A 12 9.46 17.18 41.86
C ARG A 12 8.83 17.23 40.47
N SER A 13 8.69 18.42 39.89
CA SER A 13 8.15 18.61 38.53
C SER A 13 9.03 18.01 37.43
N ALA A 14 10.33 17.82 37.67
CA ALA A 14 11.24 17.17 36.72
C ALA A 14 11.15 15.65 36.82
N ALA A 15 10.97 15.10 38.03
CA ALA A 15 10.75 13.67 38.24
C ALA A 15 9.45 13.19 37.57
N THR A 16 8.35 13.94 37.73
CA THR A 16 7.07 13.64 37.06
C THR A 16 7.15 13.71 35.54
N ALA A 17 8.00 14.57 34.99
CA ALA A 17 8.21 14.65 33.54
C ALA A 17 8.95 13.40 33.00
N VAL A 18 9.90 12.85 33.76
CA VAL A 18 10.62 11.62 33.40
C VAL A 18 9.71 10.39 33.51
N GLU A 19 8.89 10.31 34.57
CA GLU A 19 7.89 9.25 34.74
C GLU A 19 6.88 9.24 33.59
N PHE A 20 6.38 10.42 33.20
CA PHE A 20 5.52 10.56 32.03
C PHE A 20 6.25 10.19 30.74
N GLY A 21 7.52 10.57 30.58
CA GLY A 21 8.35 10.21 29.44
C GLY A 21 8.49 8.69 29.26
N MET A 22 8.73 7.95 30.35
CA MET A 22 8.88 6.49 30.32
C MET A 22 7.61 5.76 29.88
N VAL A 23 6.42 6.29 30.17
CA VAL A 23 5.14 5.68 29.77
C VAL A 23 4.66 6.20 28.42
N SER A 24 4.81 7.49 28.14
CA SER A 24 4.36 8.11 26.89
C SER A 24 5.15 7.60 25.68
N MET A 25 6.45 7.34 25.83
CA MET A 25 7.28 6.84 24.73
C MET A 25 6.80 5.50 24.16
N PRO A 26 6.64 4.41 24.94
CA PRO A 26 6.12 3.15 24.42
C PRO A 26 4.66 3.27 23.97
N LEU A 27 3.83 4.10 24.63
CA LEU A 27 2.45 4.33 24.21
C LEU A 27 2.38 4.93 22.80
N LEU A 28 3.17 5.97 22.53
CA LEU A 28 3.23 6.60 21.21
C LEU A 28 3.74 5.63 20.14
N LEU A 29 4.76 4.80 20.45
CA LEU A 29 5.24 3.76 19.54
C LEU A 29 4.13 2.76 19.20
N CYS A 30 3.35 2.31 20.18
CA CYS A 30 2.21 1.43 19.95
C CYS A 30 1.15 2.08 19.07
N ILE A 31 0.78 3.34 19.35
CA ILE A 31 -0.22 4.08 18.56
C ILE A 31 0.23 4.21 17.10
N PHE A 32 1.45 4.70 16.86
CA PHE A 32 1.97 4.83 15.49
C PHE A 32 2.15 3.48 14.80
N GLY A 33 2.55 2.44 15.55
CA GLY A 33 2.63 1.08 15.04
C GLY A 33 1.28 0.54 14.55
N ILE A 34 0.22 0.73 15.33
CA ILE A 34 -1.15 0.32 14.96
C ILE A 34 -1.63 1.10 13.72
N ILE A 35 -1.38 2.42 13.67
CA ILE A 35 -1.77 3.26 12.52
C ILE A 35 -1.06 2.79 11.24
N GLU A 36 0.25 2.55 11.29
CA GLU A 36 1.01 2.09 10.13
C GLU A 36 0.60 0.69 9.69
N PHE A 37 0.34 -0.21 10.63
CA PHE A 37 -0.16 -1.53 10.32
C PHE A 37 -1.53 -1.48 9.65
N GLY A 38 -2.44 -0.63 10.15
CA GLY A 38 -3.74 -0.39 9.53
C GLY A 38 -3.62 0.14 8.10
N ARG A 39 -2.73 1.12 7.87
CA ARG A 39 -2.45 1.63 6.52
C ARG A 39 -1.89 0.56 5.59
N LEU A 40 -1.00 -0.29 6.09
CA LEU A 40 -0.39 -1.37 5.31
C LEU A 40 -1.46 -2.38 4.87
N MET A 41 -2.34 -2.80 5.80
CA MET A 41 -3.45 -3.70 5.47
C MET A 41 -4.44 -3.08 4.50
N TRP A 42 -4.83 -1.81 4.72
CA TRP A 42 -5.67 -1.06 3.77
C TRP A 42 -5.06 -1.03 2.37
N THR A 43 -3.75 -0.76 2.27
CA THR A 43 -3.05 -0.70 0.99
C THR A 43 -3.08 -2.06 0.28
N ARG A 44 -2.91 -3.17 1.00
CA ARG A 44 -3.00 -4.52 0.42
C ARG A 44 -4.38 -4.77 -0.20
N GLU A 45 -5.44 -4.47 0.53
CA GLU A 45 -6.80 -4.66 0.03
C GLU A 45 -7.11 -3.75 -1.16
N ALA A 46 -6.71 -2.48 -1.10
CA ALA A 46 -6.87 -1.55 -2.21
C ALA A 46 -6.16 -2.02 -3.49
N LEU A 47 -4.92 -2.53 -3.38
CA LEU A 47 -4.18 -3.11 -4.51
C LEU A 47 -4.90 -4.34 -5.07
N GLN A 48 -5.44 -5.21 -4.21
CA GLN A 48 -6.18 -6.40 -4.62
C GLN A 48 -7.48 -6.04 -5.36
N GLN A 49 -8.26 -5.09 -4.84
CA GLN A 49 -9.46 -4.59 -5.52
C GLN A 49 -9.12 -3.93 -6.86
N THR A 50 -8.02 -3.18 -6.92
CA THR A 50 -7.53 -2.57 -8.16
C THR A 50 -7.15 -3.64 -9.20
N ALA A 51 -6.43 -4.68 -8.81
CA ALA A 51 -6.06 -5.78 -9.70
C ALA A 51 -7.31 -6.52 -10.23
N ILE A 52 -8.29 -6.79 -9.36
CA ILE A 52 -9.57 -7.43 -9.75
C ILE A 52 -10.32 -6.56 -10.77
N ALA A 53 -10.44 -5.26 -10.51
CA ALA A 53 -11.09 -4.33 -11.42
C ALA A 53 -10.37 -4.24 -12.77
N GLY A 54 -9.04 -4.18 -12.76
CA GLY A 54 -8.21 -4.19 -13.96
C GLY A 54 -8.39 -5.46 -14.79
N ALA A 55 -8.32 -6.64 -14.15
CA ALA A 55 -8.49 -7.92 -14.82
C ALA A 55 -9.89 -8.04 -15.47
N ARG A 56 -10.94 -7.59 -14.77
CA ARG A 56 -12.29 -7.54 -15.32
C ARG A 56 -12.41 -6.59 -16.52
N CYS A 57 -11.79 -5.42 -16.42
CA CYS A 57 -11.81 -4.44 -17.50
C CYS A 57 -11.14 -4.97 -18.78
N MET A 58 -10.03 -5.70 -18.61
CA MET A 58 -9.35 -6.39 -19.71
C MET A 58 -10.19 -7.54 -20.28
N GLY A 59 -10.69 -8.44 -19.44
CA GLY A 59 -11.40 -9.64 -19.90
C GLY A 59 -12.73 -9.35 -20.60
N LEU A 60 -13.39 -8.24 -20.25
CA LEU A 60 -14.60 -7.74 -20.92
C LEU A 60 -14.31 -6.76 -22.06
N VAL A 61 -13.05 -6.36 -22.26
CA VAL A 61 -12.63 -5.32 -23.21
C VAL A 61 -13.49 -4.05 -23.07
N GLN A 62 -13.66 -3.58 -21.83
CA GLN A 62 -14.43 -2.37 -21.56
C GLN A 62 -13.76 -1.16 -22.27
N ASN A 63 -14.52 -0.09 -22.56
CA ASN A 63 -13.98 1.11 -23.20
C ASN A 63 -12.77 1.74 -22.46
N ALA A 64 -12.60 1.44 -21.18
CA ALA A 64 -11.44 1.89 -20.40
C ALA A 64 -10.18 1.03 -20.60
N CYS A 65 -10.30 -0.20 -21.14
CA CYS A 65 -9.20 -1.13 -21.41
C CYS A 65 -9.07 -1.53 -22.89
N GLY A 66 -9.88 -0.91 -23.75
CA GLY A 66 -9.94 -1.19 -25.17
C GLY A 66 -10.79 -0.16 -25.91
N SER A 67 -10.74 -0.17 -27.23
CA SER A 67 -11.53 0.69 -28.09
C SER A 67 -12.10 -0.13 -29.24
N ALA A 68 -13.37 0.11 -29.59
CA ALA A 68 -14.09 -0.65 -30.62
C ALA A 68 -14.03 -2.19 -30.41
N GLY A 69 -14.03 -2.66 -29.16
CA GLY A 69 -13.94 -4.09 -28.82
C GLY A 69 -12.54 -4.68 -28.97
N ILE A 70 -11.52 -3.87 -29.25
CA ILE A 70 -10.12 -4.29 -29.35
C ILE A 70 -9.38 -3.89 -28.08
N TYR A 71 -8.73 -4.86 -27.43
CA TYR A 71 -7.92 -4.65 -26.24
C TYR A 71 -6.74 -3.70 -26.51
N SER A 72 -6.47 -2.80 -25.57
CA SER A 72 -5.31 -1.92 -25.58
C SER A 72 -4.63 -1.93 -24.21
N SER A 73 -3.36 -2.37 -24.19
CA SER A 73 -2.56 -2.39 -22.96
C SER A 73 -2.36 -1.00 -22.37
N SER A 74 -2.18 0.04 -23.20
CA SER A 74 -1.99 1.41 -22.71
C SER A 74 -3.23 1.95 -22.02
N LEU A 75 -4.43 1.69 -22.57
CA LEU A 75 -5.70 2.06 -21.94
C LEU A 75 -5.88 1.28 -20.63
N ALA A 76 -5.63 -0.03 -20.65
CA ALA A 76 -5.74 -0.87 -19.46
C ALA A 76 -4.77 -0.45 -18.33
N THR A 77 -3.52 -0.09 -18.65
CA THR A 77 -2.58 0.44 -17.65
C THR A 77 -3.09 1.77 -17.08
N SER A 78 -3.56 2.69 -17.93
CA SER A 78 -4.11 3.97 -17.49
C SER A 78 -5.33 3.79 -16.58
N TYR A 79 -6.20 2.81 -16.89
CA TYR A 79 -7.32 2.46 -16.06
C TYR A 79 -6.87 1.93 -14.69
N VAL A 80 -5.93 0.99 -14.65
CA VAL A 80 -5.37 0.45 -13.40
C VAL A 80 -4.72 1.56 -12.55
N GLU A 81 -3.97 2.47 -13.17
CA GLU A 81 -3.38 3.63 -12.49
C GLU A 81 -4.46 4.56 -11.91
N SER A 82 -5.51 4.87 -12.69
CA SER A 82 -6.62 5.70 -12.24
C SER A 82 -7.41 5.05 -11.09
N GLN A 83 -7.58 3.74 -11.15
CA GLN A 83 -8.27 2.96 -10.13
C GLN A 83 -7.44 2.90 -8.83
N ALA A 84 -6.12 2.77 -8.92
CA ALA A 84 -5.25 2.88 -7.75
C ALA A 84 -5.27 4.29 -7.15
N ALA A 85 -5.30 5.32 -8.00
CA ALA A 85 -5.35 6.72 -7.57
C ALA A 85 -6.63 7.03 -6.79
N SER A 86 -7.77 6.39 -7.10
CA SER A 86 -9.00 6.52 -6.29
C SER A 86 -8.86 5.98 -4.86
N TRP A 87 -7.89 5.08 -4.63
CA TRP A 87 -7.53 4.57 -3.30
C TRP A 87 -6.41 5.38 -2.63
N ALA A 88 -6.05 6.54 -3.19
CA ALA A 88 -4.90 7.35 -2.80
C ALA A 88 -3.55 6.62 -2.93
N ILE A 89 -3.46 5.67 -3.87
CA ILE A 89 -2.21 4.95 -4.21
C ILE A 89 -1.75 5.42 -5.58
N THR A 90 -0.53 5.98 -5.65
CA THR A 90 0.07 6.34 -6.93
C THR A 90 0.88 5.16 -7.46
N LEU A 91 0.46 4.62 -8.60
CA LEU A 91 1.20 3.61 -9.36
C LEU A 91 1.80 4.27 -10.60
N GLY A 92 3.00 3.82 -10.99
CA GLY A 92 3.51 4.06 -12.34
C GLY A 92 3.37 2.82 -13.20
N ALA A 93 3.52 2.96 -14.51
CA ALA A 93 3.42 1.86 -15.47
C ALA A 93 4.33 0.65 -15.13
N THR A 94 5.52 0.90 -14.55
CA THR A 94 6.45 -0.16 -14.13
C THR A 94 5.95 -1.00 -12.96
N ASN A 95 4.97 -0.51 -12.21
CA ASN A 95 4.34 -1.22 -11.11
C ASN A 95 3.25 -2.19 -11.58
N VAL A 96 2.83 -2.11 -12.84
CA VAL A 96 1.68 -2.85 -13.39
C VAL A 96 2.15 -3.79 -14.48
N THR A 97 1.81 -5.07 -14.35
CA THR A 97 2.03 -6.09 -15.39
C THR A 97 0.67 -6.62 -15.83
N LEU A 98 0.42 -6.55 -17.14
CA LEU A 98 -0.83 -6.99 -17.76
C LEU A 98 -0.56 -8.21 -18.64
N ASN A 99 -1.39 -9.24 -18.51
CA ASN A 99 -1.36 -10.42 -19.38
C ASN A 99 -2.79 -10.78 -19.80
N ALA A 100 -3.17 -10.44 -21.05
CA ALA A 100 -4.51 -10.67 -21.57
C ALA A 100 -4.79 -12.15 -21.96
N ASN A 101 -3.76 -12.99 -21.98
CA ASN A 101 -3.84 -14.40 -22.35
C ASN A 101 -3.15 -15.28 -21.29
N ALA A 102 -3.40 -14.97 -20.03
CA ALA A 102 -2.84 -15.68 -18.89
C ALA A 102 -3.48 -17.06 -18.70
N THR A 103 -2.71 -17.94 -18.07
CA THR A 103 -3.19 -19.19 -17.52
C THR A 103 -3.40 -19.01 -16.02
N CYS A 104 -4.63 -19.11 -15.56
CA CYS A 104 -4.98 -18.98 -14.15
C CYS A 104 -5.62 -20.29 -13.66
N ALA A 105 -5.15 -20.80 -12.52
CA ALA A 105 -5.59 -22.08 -11.96
C ALA A 105 -5.52 -23.27 -12.96
N GLY A 106 -4.57 -23.24 -13.89
CA GLY A 106 -4.38 -24.27 -14.92
C GLY A 106 -5.27 -24.12 -16.17
N LEU A 107 -6.08 -23.06 -16.26
CA LEU A 107 -6.97 -22.79 -17.39
C LEU A 107 -6.48 -21.57 -18.18
N THR A 108 -6.44 -21.68 -19.51
CA THR A 108 -6.11 -20.58 -20.42
C THR A 108 -7.33 -19.69 -20.68
N GLY A 109 -7.10 -18.50 -21.27
CA GLY A 109 -8.19 -17.59 -21.64
C GLY A 109 -8.58 -16.64 -20.52
N PHE A 110 -7.65 -16.30 -19.64
CA PHE A 110 -7.85 -15.31 -18.59
C PHE A 110 -7.04 -14.04 -18.86
N SER A 111 -7.60 -12.91 -18.46
CA SER A 111 -6.85 -11.68 -18.28
C SER A 111 -6.34 -11.61 -16.84
N GLN A 112 -5.04 -11.40 -16.69
CA GLN A 112 -4.35 -11.27 -15.41
C GLN A 112 -3.74 -9.89 -15.27
N VAL A 113 -3.92 -9.30 -14.09
CA VAL A 113 -3.27 -8.05 -13.68
C VAL A 113 -2.45 -8.34 -12.43
N SER A 114 -1.17 -7.99 -12.48
CA SER A 114 -0.26 -8.05 -11.34
C SER A 114 0.25 -6.66 -11.03
N ILE A 115 0.17 -6.27 -9.76
CA ILE A 115 0.58 -4.95 -9.28
C ILE A 115 1.62 -5.14 -8.19
N VAL A 116 2.73 -4.42 -8.30
CA VAL A 116 3.82 -4.41 -7.32
C VAL A 116 4.02 -2.99 -6.82
N TYR A 117 3.81 -2.78 -5.52
CA TYR A 117 3.90 -1.48 -4.87
C TYR A 117 4.82 -1.55 -3.65
N THR A 118 5.76 -0.62 -3.54
CA THR A 118 6.63 -0.51 -2.37
C THR A 118 6.00 0.41 -1.34
N PHE A 119 5.61 -0.14 -0.19
CA PHE A 119 5.01 0.65 0.88
C PHE A 119 6.05 1.59 1.50
N ASN A 120 5.75 2.89 1.49
CA ASN A 120 6.57 3.91 2.13
C ASN A 120 5.90 4.37 3.43
N THR A 121 6.61 4.22 4.55
CA THR A 121 6.13 4.69 5.85
C THR A 121 6.44 6.16 6.05
N VAL A 122 5.47 6.88 6.62
CA VAL A 122 5.57 8.32 6.92
C VAL A 122 6.05 8.58 8.35
N VAL A 123 6.27 7.52 9.13
CA VAL A 123 6.63 7.58 10.55
C VAL A 123 8.17 7.68 10.73
N PRO A 124 8.68 8.25 11.85
CA PRO A 124 10.11 8.46 12.06
C PRO A 124 10.97 7.20 11.92
N ALA A 125 12.27 7.42 11.67
CA ALA A 125 13.24 6.41 11.24
C ALA A 125 13.28 5.12 12.07
N LEU A 126 12.94 5.19 13.36
CA LEU A 126 12.89 4.02 14.25
C LEU A 126 11.87 2.96 13.78
N ILE A 127 10.77 3.37 13.12
CA ILE A 127 9.75 2.46 12.56
C ILE A 127 9.99 2.18 11.06
N LYS A 128 10.74 3.06 10.35
CA LYS A 128 11.21 2.78 8.97
C LYS A 128 11.98 1.47 8.87
N ALA A 129 12.77 1.13 9.89
CA ALA A 129 13.50 -0.14 9.94
C ALA A 129 12.59 -1.39 10.02
N LEU A 130 11.35 -1.26 10.50
CA LEU A 130 10.41 -2.38 10.63
C LEU A 130 9.47 -2.56 9.42
N ALA A 131 9.04 -1.47 8.78
CA ALA A 131 7.97 -1.51 7.77
C ALA A 131 8.26 -0.72 6.48
N GLY A 132 9.35 0.05 6.43
CA GLY A 132 9.73 0.80 5.23
C GLY A 132 10.31 -0.13 4.17
N GLY A 133 9.85 0.01 2.93
CA GLY A 133 10.37 -0.79 1.81
C GLY A 133 9.76 -2.18 1.68
N THR A 134 8.71 -2.51 2.46
CA THR A 134 7.97 -3.75 2.25
C THR A 134 7.27 -3.72 0.90
N GLN A 135 7.61 -4.68 0.04
CA GLN A 135 6.95 -4.85 -1.24
C GLN A 135 5.58 -5.53 -1.03
N LEU A 136 4.54 -4.88 -1.51
CA LEU A 136 3.19 -5.40 -1.58
C LEU A 136 2.93 -5.83 -3.02
N SER A 137 2.46 -7.06 -3.20
CA SER A 137 2.03 -7.57 -4.51
C SER A 137 0.57 -7.98 -4.44
N ALA A 138 -0.19 -7.60 -5.47
CA ALA A 138 -1.55 -8.05 -5.70
C ALA A 138 -1.64 -8.66 -7.09
N THR A 139 -2.38 -9.77 -7.23
CA THR A 139 -2.60 -10.41 -8.53
C THR A 139 -4.03 -10.91 -8.59
N ALA A 140 -4.70 -10.62 -9.70
CA ALA A 140 -6.05 -11.07 -9.96
C ALA A 140 -6.19 -11.59 -11.39
N CYS A 141 -7.11 -12.53 -11.57
CA CYS A 141 -7.46 -13.10 -12.86
C CYS A 141 -8.95 -12.95 -13.12
N PHE A 142 -9.32 -12.78 -14.39
CA PHE A 142 -10.71 -12.73 -14.84
C PHE A 142 -10.85 -13.45 -16.18
N PRO A 143 -11.91 -14.26 -16.42
CA PRO A 143 -12.10 -14.96 -17.68
C PRO A 143 -12.38 -13.99 -18.84
N ASN A 144 -11.79 -14.25 -20.01
CA ASN A 144 -12.05 -13.44 -21.19
C ASN A 144 -13.44 -13.76 -21.75
N ALA A 145 -14.19 -12.73 -22.14
CA ALA A 145 -15.51 -12.87 -22.75
C ALA A 145 -15.47 -13.44 -24.18
N GLN A 146 -14.28 -13.56 -24.77
CA GLN A 146 -14.03 -14.10 -26.10
C GLN A 146 -13.38 -15.48 -25.93
N SER A 147 -14.21 -16.53 -25.82
CA SER A 147 -13.82 -17.91 -26.09
C SER A 147 -14.32 -18.29 -27.48
#